data_AF-B8CWP9-F1
#
_entry.id   AF-B8CWP9-F1
#
_cell.length_a   1.000
_cell.length_b   1.000
_cell.length_c   1.000
_cell.angle_alpha   90.00
_cell.angle_beta   90.00
_cell.angle_gamma   90.00
#
_symmetry.space_group_name_H-M   'P 1'
#
loop_
_entity.id
_entity.type
_entity.pdbx_description
1 polymer ?
#
loop_
_entity_poly.entity_id
_entity_poly.type
_entity_poly.pdbx_seq_one_letter_code
_entity_poly.pdbx_strand_id
1 'polypeptide(L)'
;MGEVKKKYFPSRLKRFLAFLLDIVILCFIIFIIGKSGKNIWISIGKWDWIVGFLVSIAYFGLFNSAIGKGKTPGKRLFKIKVVNKKGRYLSVTRSVLRAAILFFPYFFSTGLIILHYKTLFRIYLTIIITMVISLLYFFLFNNKSHQSLHDLILNTYVVNEKVKVDKKIKAEFKNYLKHLAIITVIIFTGILIYTSTPVFSGIYQGMTSIYEVCSNVRYVNSFIYDDETDTIVVEVCLKEKPESYKEIARQIARSLFKNKLVIHGHEIKKIKIKLKYGYNLILYNEYITRTFYFDKDEITGK
;
A
#
# COMPACT_ATOMS: atom_id res chain seq x y z
N MET A 1 23.55 11.99 -29.23
CA MET A 1 23.42 11.60 -27.80
C MET A 1 22.13 10.83 -27.44
N GLY A 2 21.09 10.85 -28.29
CA GLY A 2 19.82 10.13 -28.06
C GLY A 2 19.86 8.60 -28.30
N GLU A 3 20.62 8.13 -29.29
CA GLU A 3 20.71 6.68 -29.61
C GLU A 3 21.47 5.87 -28.55
N VAL A 4 22.53 6.45 -27.97
CA VAL A 4 23.33 5.81 -26.91
C VAL A 4 22.49 5.57 -25.64
N LYS A 5 21.55 6.48 -25.33
CA LYS A 5 20.61 6.33 -24.20
C LYS A 5 19.61 5.19 -24.40
N LYS A 6 19.02 5.06 -25.61
CA LYS A 6 18.10 3.96 -25.96
C LYS A 6 18.78 2.59 -25.88
N LYS A 7 20.09 2.51 -26.15
CA LYS A 7 20.86 1.26 -26.06
C LYS A 7 21.11 0.82 -24.62
N TYR A 8 21.18 1.77 -23.68
CA TYR A 8 21.60 1.52 -22.30
C TYR A 8 20.43 1.29 -21.33
N PHE A 9 19.44 2.18 -21.35
CA PHE A 9 18.27 2.08 -20.48
C PHE A 9 17.07 1.51 -21.24
N PRO A 10 16.30 0.58 -20.66
CA PRO A 10 15.05 0.13 -21.24
C PRO A 10 14.00 1.24 -21.20
N SER A 11 12.98 1.12 -22.06
CA SER A 11 11.81 1.97 -21.98
C SER A 11 11.06 1.77 -20.66
N ARG A 12 10.33 2.80 -20.21
CA ARG A 12 9.50 2.72 -19.00
C ARG A 12 8.45 1.62 -19.09
N LEU A 13 7.84 1.46 -20.27
CA LEU A 13 6.86 0.41 -20.52
C LEU A 13 7.45 -0.99 -20.32
N LYS A 14 8.66 -1.27 -20.82
CA LYS A 14 9.33 -2.56 -20.58
C LYS A 14 9.56 -2.82 -19.09
N ARG A 15 9.95 -1.79 -18.33
CA ARG A 15 10.13 -1.91 -16.87
C ARG A 15 8.81 -2.16 -16.15
N PHE A 16 7.77 -1.45 -16.56
CA PHE A 16 6.43 -1.59 -16.00
C PHE A 16 5.84 -2.97 -16.26
N LEU A 17 5.89 -3.46 -17.51
CA LEU A 17 5.41 -4.80 -17.87
C LEU A 17 6.21 -5.91 -17.18
N ALA A 18 7.53 -5.77 -17.04
CA ALA A 18 8.34 -6.72 -16.28
C ALA A 18 7.92 -6.77 -14.81
N PHE A 19 7.64 -5.61 -14.21
CA PHE A 19 7.15 -5.52 -12.84
C PHE A 19 5.75 -6.11 -12.69
N LEU A 20 4.85 -5.85 -13.64
CA LEU A 20 3.50 -6.41 -13.65
C LEU A 20 3.52 -7.94 -13.70
N LEU A 21 4.38 -8.52 -14.54
CA LEU A 21 4.55 -9.97 -14.59
C LEU A 21 5.07 -10.54 -13.26
N ASP A 22 6.03 -9.86 -12.63
CA ASP A 22 6.52 -10.26 -11.30
C ASP A 22 5.43 -10.16 -10.23
N ILE A 23 4.52 -9.18 -10.30
CA ILE A 23 3.35 -9.10 -9.41
C ILE A 23 2.44 -10.31 -9.61
N VAL A 24 2.13 -10.71 -10.84
CA VAL A 24 1.30 -11.89 -11.10
C VAL A 24 1.91 -13.16 -10.47
N ILE A 25 3.22 -13.34 -10.61
CA ILE A 25 3.95 -14.46 -9.99
C ILE A 25 3.86 -14.39 -8.47
N LEU A 26 4.06 -13.21 -7.88
CA LEU A 26 3.93 -13.02 -6.43
C LEU A 26 2.51 -13.27 -5.92
N CYS A 27 1.48 -12.82 -6.64
CA CYS A 27 0.10 -13.11 -6.30
C CYS A 27 -0.14 -14.63 -6.26
N PHE A 28 0.40 -15.39 -7.21
CA PHE A 28 0.30 -16.84 -7.23
C PHE A 28 1.03 -17.49 -6.05
N ILE A 29 2.25 -17.04 -5.72
CA ILE A 29 3.01 -17.54 -4.56
C ILE A 29 2.23 -17.26 -3.26
N ILE A 30 1.75 -16.04 -3.08
CA ILE A 30 1.02 -15.63 -1.87
C ILE A 30 -0.34 -16.31 -1.79
N PHE A 31 -0.98 -16.62 -2.92
CA PHE A 31 -2.19 -17.44 -2.96
C PHE A 31 -1.94 -18.85 -2.38
N ILE A 32 -0.86 -19.52 -2.80
CA ILE A 32 -0.51 -20.86 -2.29
C ILE A 32 -0.24 -20.80 -0.78
N ILE A 33 0.56 -19.83 -0.33
CA ILE A 33 0.87 -19.60 1.10
C ILE A 33 -0.43 -19.29 1.87
N GLY A 34 -1.28 -18.45 1.31
CA GLY A 34 -2.56 -18.08 1.87
C GLY A 34 -3.46 -19.27 2.09
N LYS A 35 -3.54 -20.20 1.14
CA LYS A 35 -4.38 -21.40 1.24
C LYS A 35 -3.85 -22.41 2.26
N SER A 36 -2.53 -22.61 2.36
CA SER A 36 -1.96 -23.63 3.24
C SER A 36 -2.03 -23.26 4.73
N GLY A 37 -2.05 -21.97 5.06
CA GLY A 37 -1.93 -21.49 6.45
C GLY A 37 -3.15 -20.77 7.02
N LYS A 38 -4.37 -20.99 6.50
CA LYS A 38 -5.59 -20.21 6.85
C LYS A 38 -5.74 -19.90 8.35
N ASN A 39 -5.63 -20.91 9.22
CA ASN A 39 -5.78 -20.71 10.67
C ASN A 39 -4.67 -19.83 11.27
N ILE A 40 -3.44 -19.96 10.76
CA ILE A 40 -2.28 -19.16 11.16
C ILE A 40 -2.49 -17.69 10.74
N TRP A 41 -2.96 -17.44 9.53
CA TRP A 41 -3.19 -16.08 9.04
C TRP A 41 -4.32 -15.38 9.82
N ILE A 42 -5.36 -16.13 10.16
CA ILE A 42 -6.44 -15.63 11.02
C ILE A 42 -5.89 -15.30 12.42
N SER A 43 -5.01 -16.12 13.01
CA SER A 43 -4.47 -15.89 14.35
C SER A 43 -3.44 -14.75 14.42
N ILE A 44 -2.66 -14.52 13.35
CA ILE A 44 -1.70 -13.39 13.26
C ILE A 44 -2.44 -12.04 13.29
N GLY A 45 -3.73 -12.02 12.96
CA GLY A 45 -4.57 -10.87 13.20
C GLY A 45 -4.29 -9.75 12.20
N LYS A 46 -3.77 -8.63 12.70
CA LYS A 46 -3.54 -7.38 11.94
C LYS A 46 -2.15 -7.32 11.28
N TRP A 47 -1.31 -8.31 11.54
CA TRP A 47 0.06 -8.38 11.04
C TRP A 47 0.20 -9.31 9.84
N ASP A 48 -0.91 -9.77 9.29
CA ASP A 48 -0.99 -10.64 8.11
C ASP A 48 -0.34 -9.99 6.87
N TRP A 49 -0.39 -8.66 6.75
CA TRP A 49 0.35 -7.91 5.73
C TRP A 49 1.88 -8.08 5.79
N ILE A 50 2.46 -8.34 6.98
CA ILE A 50 3.92 -8.53 7.12
C ILE A 50 4.38 -9.72 6.29
N VAL A 51 3.59 -10.78 6.23
CA VAL A 51 3.95 -12.00 5.49
C VAL A 51 4.10 -11.68 4.00
N GLY A 52 3.11 -11.01 3.42
CA GLY A 52 3.18 -10.59 2.02
C GLY A 52 4.36 -9.63 1.76
N PHE A 53 4.66 -8.74 2.71
CA PHE A 53 5.82 -7.85 2.62
C PHE A 53 7.14 -8.64 2.62
N LEU A 54 7.31 -9.57 3.57
CA LEU A 54 8.50 -10.42 3.69
C LEU A 54 8.71 -11.28 2.44
N VAL A 55 7.65 -11.90 1.93
CA VAL A 55 7.70 -12.68 0.68
C VAL A 55 8.11 -11.80 -0.50
N SER A 56 7.55 -10.59 -0.60
CA SER A 56 7.86 -9.65 -1.68
C SER A 56 9.32 -9.18 -1.64
N ILE A 57 9.83 -8.79 -0.46
CA ILE A 57 11.24 -8.36 -0.32
C ILE A 57 12.21 -9.53 -0.48
N ALA A 58 11.83 -10.75 -0.08
CA ALA A 58 12.65 -11.94 -0.31
C ALA A 58 12.74 -12.24 -1.81
N TYR A 59 11.61 -12.28 -2.52
CA TYR A 59 11.57 -12.51 -3.97
C TYR A 59 12.41 -11.47 -4.73
N PHE A 60 12.09 -10.18 -4.59
CA PHE A 60 12.82 -9.14 -5.31
C PHE A 60 14.24 -8.94 -4.80
N GLY A 61 14.48 -9.16 -3.49
CA GLY A 61 15.79 -9.08 -2.86
C GLY A 61 16.73 -10.13 -3.43
N LEU A 62 16.33 -11.40 -3.45
CA LEU A 62 17.14 -12.50 -3.99
C LEU A 62 17.35 -12.34 -5.50
N PHE A 63 16.28 -12.17 -6.27
CA PHE A 63 16.37 -12.15 -7.73
C PHE A 63 17.08 -10.90 -8.29
N ASN A 64 16.90 -9.71 -7.70
CA ASN A 64 17.62 -8.52 -8.16
C ASN A 64 19.08 -8.44 -7.63
N SER A 65 19.51 -9.38 -6.79
CA SER A 65 20.89 -9.45 -6.29
C SER A 65 21.82 -10.19 -7.27
N ALA A 66 23.09 -10.34 -6.88
CA ALA A 66 24.07 -11.17 -7.56
C ALA A 66 23.60 -12.62 -7.74
N ILE A 67 22.83 -13.17 -6.80
CA ILE A 67 22.27 -14.53 -6.88
C ILE A 67 21.40 -14.68 -8.14
N GLY A 68 20.44 -13.76 -8.34
CA GLY A 68 19.60 -13.75 -9.54
C GLY A 68 20.22 -13.06 -10.74
N LYS A 69 21.51 -12.69 -10.69
CA LYS A 69 22.21 -11.88 -11.71
C LYS A 69 21.43 -10.60 -12.08
N GLY A 70 20.80 -9.97 -11.08
CA GLY A 70 20.01 -8.75 -11.24
C GLY A 70 18.66 -8.92 -11.93
N LYS A 71 18.13 -10.15 -12.05
CA LYS A 71 16.95 -10.46 -12.85
C LYS A 71 15.94 -11.34 -12.13
N THR A 72 14.75 -10.79 -11.93
CA THR A 72 13.52 -11.56 -11.68
C THR A 72 13.02 -12.25 -12.95
N PRO A 73 12.17 -13.29 -12.85
CA PRO A 73 11.45 -13.87 -13.99
C PRO A 73 10.88 -12.84 -14.98
N GLY A 74 10.16 -11.82 -14.50
CA GLY A 74 9.65 -10.75 -15.36
C GLY A 74 10.77 -10.00 -16.08
N LYS A 75 11.84 -9.63 -15.37
CA LYS A 75 13.00 -8.96 -15.98
C LYS A 75 13.76 -9.83 -16.98
N ARG A 76 13.78 -11.16 -16.79
CA ARG A 76 14.38 -12.10 -17.75
C ARG A 76 13.61 -12.09 -19.07
N LEU A 77 12.28 -12.12 -19.01
CA LEU A 77 11.43 -12.07 -20.20
C LEU A 77 11.67 -10.78 -21.01
N PHE A 78 11.74 -9.65 -20.31
CA PHE A 78 11.95 -8.33 -20.96
C PHE A 78 13.43 -8.00 -21.23
N LYS A 79 14.38 -8.92 -20.96
CA LYS A 79 15.82 -8.78 -21.19
C LYS A 79 16.40 -7.52 -20.55
N ILE A 80 16.05 -7.28 -19.29
CA ILE A 80 16.53 -6.16 -18.46
C ILE A 80 17.13 -6.69 -17.16
N LYS A 81 18.00 -5.91 -16.53
CA LYS A 81 18.64 -6.30 -15.27
C LYS A 81 18.93 -5.11 -14.36
N VAL A 82 19.04 -5.38 -13.07
CA VAL A 82 19.39 -4.41 -12.03
C VAL A 82 20.89 -4.45 -11.75
N VAL A 83 21.53 -3.29 -11.74
CA VAL A 83 22.96 -3.11 -11.44
C VAL A 83 23.19 -1.84 -10.61
N ASN A 84 24.33 -1.74 -9.94
CA ASN A 84 24.76 -0.49 -9.29
C ASN A 84 25.42 0.48 -10.29
N LYS A 85 25.83 1.66 -9.80
CA LYS A 85 26.54 2.68 -10.59
C LYS A 85 27.83 2.19 -11.27
N LYS A 86 28.49 1.17 -10.72
CA LYS A 86 29.68 0.55 -11.32
C LYS A 86 29.33 -0.51 -12.38
N GLY A 87 28.05 -0.78 -12.63
CA GLY A 87 27.60 -1.82 -13.56
C GLY A 87 27.65 -3.24 -12.98
N ARG A 88 27.89 -3.39 -11.68
CA ARG A 88 27.95 -4.68 -10.98
C ARG A 88 26.59 -5.05 -10.39
N TYR A 89 26.37 -6.34 -10.19
CA TYR A 89 25.19 -6.82 -9.46
C TYR A 89 25.18 -6.33 -8.01
N LEU A 90 23.99 -6.29 -7.41
CA LEU A 90 23.80 -5.86 -6.02
C LEU A 90 24.14 -6.99 -5.05
N SER A 91 24.64 -6.66 -3.86
CA SER A 91 24.60 -7.59 -2.74
C SER A 91 23.15 -7.88 -2.34
N VAL A 92 22.91 -9.03 -1.69
CA VAL A 92 21.58 -9.42 -1.21
C VAL A 92 21.00 -8.33 -0.31
N THR A 93 21.76 -7.85 0.68
CA THR A 93 21.32 -6.80 1.61
C THR A 93 20.87 -5.53 0.88
N ARG A 94 21.66 -5.04 -0.08
CA ARG A 94 21.31 -3.84 -0.85
C ARG A 94 20.08 -4.06 -1.71
N SER A 95 19.90 -5.27 -2.24
CA SER A 95 18.73 -5.65 -3.03
C SER A 95 17.46 -5.77 -2.17
N VAL A 96 17.57 -6.31 -0.95
CA VAL A 96 16.47 -6.38 0.02
C VAL A 96 16.04 -4.99 0.47
N LEU A 97 16.99 -4.11 0.83
CA LEU A 97 16.68 -2.71 1.17
C LEU A 97 15.98 -1.99 0.00
N ARG A 98 16.41 -2.25 -1.23
CA ARG A 98 15.79 -1.70 -2.44
C ARG A 98 14.35 -2.16 -2.60
N ALA A 99 14.09 -3.45 -2.37
CA ALA A 99 12.75 -4.00 -2.41
C ALA A 99 11.89 -3.45 -1.26
N ALA A 100 12.44 -3.36 -0.05
CA ALA A 100 11.74 -2.81 1.11
C ALA A 100 11.26 -1.39 0.87
N ILE A 101 12.11 -0.48 0.38
CA ILE A 101 11.71 0.91 0.07
C ILE A 101 10.60 0.95 -1.01
N LEU A 102 10.66 0.06 -1.99
CA LEU A 102 9.64 -0.01 -3.05
C LEU A 102 8.28 -0.49 -2.53
N PHE A 103 8.27 -1.53 -1.70
CA PHE A 103 7.04 -2.19 -1.23
C PHE A 103 6.47 -1.59 0.05
N PHE A 104 7.31 -0.93 0.86
CA PHE A 104 6.91 -0.41 2.16
C PHE A 104 5.65 0.44 2.10
N PRO A 105 5.49 1.43 1.19
CA PRO A 105 4.29 2.26 1.19
C PRO A 105 3.02 1.47 0.92
N TYR A 106 3.07 0.50 0.01
CA TYR A 106 1.94 -0.34 -0.34
C TYR A 106 1.53 -1.25 0.81
N PHE A 107 2.46 -2.03 1.35
CA PHE A 107 2.18 -2.99 2.42
C PHE A 107 1.84 -2.27 3.73
N PHE A 108 2.65 -1.28 4.10
CA PHE A 108 2.46 -0.56 5.35
C PHE A 108 1.14 0.21 5.33
N SER A 109 0.72 0.82 4.21
CA SER A 109 -0.59 1.53 4.12
C SER A 109 -1.77 0.76 4.72
N THR A 110 -1.78 -0.57 4.64
CA THR A 110 -2.85 -1.38 5.25
C THR A 110 -2.78 -1.45 6.78
N GLY A 111 -1.59 -1.26 7.35
CA GLY A 111 -1.33 -1.12 8.79
C GLY A 111 -1.73 0.24 9.40
N LEU A 112 -2.29 1.16 8.58
CA LEU A 112 -2.81 2.50 8.96
C LEU A 112 -3.62 2.53 10.25
N ILE A 113 -4.23 1.40 10.59
CA ILE A 113 -5.35 1.30 11.50
C ILE A 113 -4.90 1.16 12.98
N ILE A 114 -3.60 1.19 13.31
CA ILE A 114 -3.09 0.98 14.70
C ILE A 114 -3.06 2.29 15.51
N LEU A 115 -3.08 3.45 14.87
CA LEU A 115 -2.79 4.70 15.56
C LEU A 115 -4.05 5.28 16.22
N HIS A 116 -4.21 4.96 17.52
CA HIS A 116 -5.22 5.55 18.41
C HIS A 116 -4.99 7.03 18.71
N TYR A 117 -3.94 7.65 18.15
CA TYR A 117 -3.64 9.06 18.33
C TYR A 117 -3.76 9.79 16.99
N LYS A 118 -4.73 10.71 16.93
CA LYS A 118 -5.02 11.54 15.75
C LYS A 118 -3.75 12.08 15.10
N THR A 119 -2.83 12.67 15.88
CA THR A 119 -1.57 13.28 15.37
C THR A 119 -0.62 12.27 14.74
N LEU A 120 -0.39 11.11 15.37
CA LEU A 120 0.47 10.06 14.80
C LEU A 120 -0.11 9.52 13.49
N PHE A 121 -1.43 9.33 13.44
CA PHE A 121 -2.14 8.91 12.23
C PHE A 121 -1.92 9.89 11.06
N ARG A 122 -1.89 11.20 11.33
CA ARG A 122 -1.58 12.23 10.33
C ARG A 122 -0.17 12.08 9.76
N ILE A 123 0.81 12.05 10.65
CA ILE A 123 2.24 11.95 10.30
C ILE A 123 2.47 10.71 9.43
N TYR A 124 1.89 9.59 9.85
CA TYR A 124 1.92 8.34 9.14
C TYR A 124 1.38 8.47 7.70
N LEU A 125 0.16 9.03 7.53
CA LEU A 125 -0.47 9.16 6.22
C LEU A 125 0.35 10.04 5.28
N THR A 126 0.86 11.16 5.81
CA THR A 126 1.75 12.06 5.08
C THR A 126 2.99 11.33 4.58
N ILE A 127 3.65 10.53 5.41
CA ILE A 127 4.84 9.76 5.02
C ILE A 127 4.51 8.80 3.87
N ILE A 128 3.40 8.05 3.98
CA ILE A 128 3.03 7.05 2.98
C ILE A 128 2.67 7.69 1.65
N ILE A 129 1.80 8.71 1.66
CA ILE A 129 1.40 9.44 0.44
C ILE A 129 2.64 10.06 -0.22
N THR A 130 3.51 10.66 0.56
CA THR A 130 4.78 11.23 0.08
C THR A 130 5.65 10.19 -0.60
N MET A 131 5.82 9.01 0.01
CA MET A 131 6.61 7.94 -0.58
C MET A 131 5.99 7.44 -1.90
N VAL A 132 4.67 7.24 -1.95
CA VAL A 132 3.96 6.81 -3.18
C VAL A 132 4.12 7.85 -4.28
N ILE A 133 3.85 9.13 -4.00
CA ILE A 133 3.99 10.20 -4.99
C ILE A 133 5.44 10.29 -5.46
N SER A 134 6.42 10.19 -4.56
CA SER A 134 7.84 10.22 -4.92
C SER A 134 8.24 9.05 -5.83
N LEU A 135 7.74 7.83 -5.55
CA LEU A 135 7.98 6.66 -6.41
C LEU A 135 7.45 6.87 -7.83
N LEU A 136 6.21 7.38 -7.96
CA LEU A 136 5.55 7.64 -9.24
C LEU A 136 6.21 8.81 -9.99
N TYR A 137 6.42 9.93 -9.30
CA TYR A 137 7.04 11.13 -9.86
C TYR A 137 8.41 10.82 -10.45
N PHE A 138 9.28 10.14 -9.71
CA PHE A 138 10.59 9.79 -10.24
C PHE A 138 10.52 8.78 -11.38
N PHE A 139 9.60 7.83 -11.32
CA PHE A 139 9.41 6.89 -12.43
C PHE A 139 9.02 7.62 -13.74
N LEU A 140 8.12 8.61 -13.65
CA LEU A 140 7.60 9.36 -14.80
C LEU A 140 8.56 10.45 -15.30
N PHE A 141 9.11 11.27 -14.40
CA PHE A 141 9.81 12.50 -14.76
C PHE A 141 11.34 12.38 -14.78
N ASN A 142 11.92 11.33 -14.19
CA ASN A 142 13.37 11.12 -14.27
C ASN A 142 13.78 10.57 -15.65
N ASN A 143 13.83 11.44 -16.65
CA ASN A 143 14.19 11.10 -18.03
C ASN A 143 15.68 10.78 -18.24
N LYS A 144 16.56 11.08 -17.28
CA LYS A 144 18.02 10.88 -17.45
C LYS A 144 18.46 9.49 -17.06
N SER A 145 18.07 9.03 -15.87
CA SER A 145 18.49 7.72 -15.34
C SER A 145 17.34 6.72 -15.22
N HIS A 146 16.09 7.15 -15.43
CA HIS A 146 14.88 6.35 -15.22
C HIS A 146 14.77 5.78 -13.79
N GLN A 147 15.56 6.26 -12.83
CA GLN A 147 15.53 5.77 -11.45
C GLN A 147 14.29 6.30 -10.74
N SER A 148 13.58 5.42 -10.03
CA SER A 148 12.54 5.79 -9.05
C SER A 148 13.17 5.98 -7.65
N LEU A 149 12.39 6.35 -6.63
CA LEU A 149 12.86 6.66 -5.27
C LEU A 149 13.82 5.58 -4.70
N HIS A 150 13.40 4.32 -4.74
CA HIS A 150 14.20 3.18 -4.25
C HIS A 150 15.51 2.99 -5.01
N ASP A 151 15.52 3.33 -6.31
CA ASP A 151 16.72 3.25 -7.15
C ASP A 151 17.68 4.42 -6.88
N LEU A 152 17.14 5.60 -6.59
CA LEU A 152 17.91 6.80 -6.27
C LEU A 152 18.63 6.66 -4.93
N ILE A 153 17.88 6.32 -3.87
CA ILE A 153 18.42 6.15 -2.50
C ILE A 153 19.58 5.15 -2.51
N LEU A 154 19.44 4.05 -3.24
CA LEU A 154 20.43 2.99 -3.27
C LEU A 154 21.36 3.04 -4.48
N ASN A 155 21.35 4.11 -5.29
CA ASN A 155 22.19 4.29 -6.47
C ASN A 155 22.23 3.05 -7.39
N THR A 156 21.04 2.52 -7.69
CA THR A 156 20.83 1.35 -8.56
C THR A 156 20.13 1.74 -9.85
N TYR A 157 20.34 0.95 -10.90
CA TYR A 157 19.82 1.22 -12.23
C TYR A 157 19.24 -0.05 -12.83
N VAL A 158 18.18 0.11 -13.60
CA VAL A 158 17.66 -0.94 -14.48
C VAL A 158 18.19 -0.68 -15.89
N VAL A 159 18.97 -1.61 -16.43
CA VAL A 159 19.62 -1.49 -17.74
C VAL A 159 19.18 -2.62 -18.66
N ASN A 160 19.33 -2.41 -19.98
CA ASN A 160 19.14 -3.51 -20.94
C ASN A 160 20.18 -4.60 -20.67
N GLU A 161 19.81 -5.86 -20.79
CA GLU A 161 20.67 -6.99 -20.46
C GLU A 161 21.97 -7.01 -21.28
N LYS A 162 21.90 -6.55 -22.54
CA LYS A 162 23.02 -6.41 -23.48
C LYS A 162 24.14 -5.49 -22.98
N VAL A 163 23.87 -4.65 -21.97
CA VAL A 163 24.89 -3.82 -21.33
C VAL A 163 25.86 -4.72 -20.56
N LYS A 164 27.14 -4.69 -20.93
CA LYS A 164 28.20 -5.45 -20.24
C LYS A 164 28.25 -5.08 -18.74
N VAL A 165 28.48 -6.10 -17.90
CA VAL A 165 28.78 -5.92 -16.47
C VAL A 165 30.06 -5.08 -16.35
N ASP A 166 30.22 -4.36 -15.23
CA ASP A 166 31.33 -3.43 -14.95
C ASP A 166 31.40 -2.17 -15.82
N LYS A 167 30.47 -2.03 -16.78
CA LYS A 167 30.32 -0.77 -17.52
C LYS A 167 29.74 0.31 -16.59
N LYS A 168 30.61 1.20 -16.11
CA LYS A 168 30.24 2.36 -15.28
C LYS A 168 29.09 3.16 -15.90
N ILE A 169 28.11 3.47 -15.06
CA ILE A 169 26.87 4.12 -15.46
C ILE A 169 27.10 5.62 -15.35
N LYS A 170 27.17 6.31 -16.50
CA LYS A 170 27.42 7.75 -16.60
C LYS A 170 26.16 8.61 -16.44
N ALA A 171 25.01 8.00 -16.12
CA ALA A 171 23.79 8.76 -15.89
C ALA A 171 23.89 9.51 -14.56
N GLU A 172 24.23 10.79 -14.64
CA GLU A 172 24.20 11.69 -13.50
C GLU A 172 22.77 12.17 -13.25
N PHE A 173 22.33 11.99 -12.00
CA PHE A 173 21.13 12.59 -11.46
C PHE A 173 21.38 14.09 -11.20
N LYS A 174 21.67 14.82 -12.28
CA LYS A 174 21.86 16.28 -12.27
C LYS A 174 20.48 16.93 -12.12
N ASN A 175 20.33 17.83 -11.13
CA ASN A 175 19.09 18.49 -10.67
C ASN A 175 18.35 17.80 -9.51
N TYR A 176 19.04 17.04 -8.65
CA TYR A 176 18.44 16.45 -7.45
C TYR A 176 17.75 17.49 -6.54
N LEU A 177 18.32 18.69 -6.42
CA LEU A 177 17.74 19.81 -5.66
C LEU A 177 16.38 20.24 -6.22
N LYS A 178 16.17 20.24 -7.54
CA LYS A 178 14.88 20.59 -8.15
C LYS A 178 13.81 19.54 -7.82
N HIS A 179 14.17 18.27 -7.92
CA HIS A 179 13.25 17.18 -7.57
C HIS A 179 12.96 17.12 -6.07
N LEU A 180 13.96 17.40 -5.24
CA LEU A 180 13.80 17.49 -3.79
C LEU A 180 12.87 18.65 -3.43
N ALA A 181 13.04 19.82 -4.04
CA ALA A 181 12.14 20.96 -3.86
C ALA A 181 10.69 20.62 -4.25
N ILE A 182 10.48 19.95 -5.39
CA ILE A 182 9.14 19.53 -5.82
C ILE A 182 8.51 18.54 -4.82
N ILE A 183 9.28 17.57 -4.33
CA ILE A 183 8.79 16.62 -3.32
C ILE A 183 8.48 17.35 -2.01
N THR A 184 9.32 18.29 -1.57
CA THR A 184 9.06 19.13 -0.39
C THR A 184 7.78 19.95 -0.54
N VAL A 185 7.55 20.56 -1.71
CA VAL A 185 6.30 21.28 -2.00
C VAL A 185 5.10 20.34 -1.95
N ILE A 186 5.17 19.17 -2.59
CA ILE A 186 4.11 18.15 -2.56
C ILE A 186 3.82 17.71 -1.12
N ILE A 187 4.86 17.47 -0.31
CA ILE A 187 4.73 17.14 1.12
C ILE A 187 3.98 18.27 1.84
N PHE A 188 4.45 19.51 1.67
CA PHE A 188 3.91 20.65 2.40
C PHE A 188 2.46 20.94 2.01
N THR A 189 2.13 20.90 0.72
CA THR A 189 0.76 21.03 0.21
C THR A 189 -0.11 19.86 0.70
N GLY A 190 0.40 18.64 0.69
CA GLY A 190 -0.29 17.46 1.21
C GLY A 190 -0.61 17.58 2.70
N ILE A 191 0.34 18.07 3.51
CA ILE A 191 0.15 18.37 4.93
C ILE A 191 -0.92 19.46 5.10
N LEU A 192 -0.84 20.56 4.35
CA LEU A 192 -1.80 21.68 4.46
C LEU A 192 -3.24 21.26 4.12
N ILE A 193 -3.44 20.55 3.00
CA ILE A 193 -4.76 20.02 2.61
C ILE A 193 -5.28 19.08 3.70
N TYR A 194 -4.40 18.23 4.22
CA TYR A 194 -4.75 17.27 5.24
C TYR A 194 -5.10 17.93 6.59
N THR A 195 -4.40 18.99 7.01
CA THR A 195 -4.71 19.71 8.26
C THR A 195 -6.04 20.47 8.18
N SER A 196 -6.47 20.86 6.99
CA SER A 196 -7.65 21.70 6.77
C SER A 196 -8.94 20.93 6.50
N THR A 197 -8.90 19.60 6.39
CA THR A 197 -10.05 18.79 5.95
C THR A 197 -10.79 18.12 7.13
N PRO A 198 -12.07 18.44 7.39
CA PRO A 198 -12.86 17.84 8.48
C PRO A 198 -13.20 16.34 8.24
N VAL A 199 -13.02 15.86 7.01
CA VAL A 199 -13.25 14.46 6.61
C VAL A 199 -12.45 13.48 7.47
N PHE A 200 -11.18 13.79 7.77
CA PHE A 200 -10.34 12.88 8.55
C PHE A 200 -10.72 12.82 10.04
N SER A 201 -11.31 13.89 10.60
CA SER A 201 -11.83 13.86 11.97
C SER A 201 -13.04 12.93 12.09
N GLY A 202 -13.97 12.98 11.15
CA GLY A 202 -15.15 12.12 11.15
C GLY A 202 -14.77 10.64 11.05
N ILE A 203 -13.89 10.28 10.12
CA ILE A 203 -13.41 8.90 9.97
C ILE A 203 -12.72 8.41 11.26
N TYR A 204 -11.83 9.23 11.84
CA TYR A 204 -11.15 8.88 13.08
C TYR A 204 -12.12 8.65 14.24
N GLN A 205 -13.07 9.57 14.45
CA GLN A 205 -14.10 9.44 15.49
C GLN A 205 -14.99 8.22 15.26
N GLY A 206 -15.34 7.93 14.01
CA GLY A 206 -16.08 6.73 13.64
C GLY A 206 -15.32 5.47 14.02
N MET A 207 -14.03 5.39 13.69
CA MET A 207 -13.18 4.27 14.08
C MET A 207 -13.10 4.10 15.60
N THR A 208 -12.85 5.16 16.37
CA THR A 208 -12.74 5.07 17.84
C THR A 208 -14.05 4.59 18.46
N SER A 209 -15.19 5.14 18.00
CA SER A 209 -16.51 4.74 18.49
C SER A 209 -16.84 3.26 18.27
N ILE A 210 -16.29 2.65 17.22
CA ILE A 210 -16.46 1.22 16.92
C ILE A 210 -15.60 0.37 17.87
N TYR A 211 -14.35 0.76 18.10
CA TYR A 211 -13.45 0.04 19.00
C TYR A 211 -13.92 0.10 20.47
N GLU A 212 -14.58 1.18 20.88
CA GLU A 212 -15.13 1.34 22.22
C GLU A 212 -16.31 0.40 22.50
N VAL A 213 -17.16 0.13 21.50
CA VAL A 213 -18.40 -0.65 21.69
C VAL A 213 -18.27 -2.14 21.35
N CYS A 214 -17.24 -2.55 20.61
CA CYS A 214 -17.11 -3.93 20.16
C CYS A 214 -15.66 -4.44 20.24
N SER A 215 -15.38 -5.25 21.26
CA SER A 215 -14.07 -5.87 21.49
C SER A 215 -13.68 -6.90 20.41
N ASN A 216 -14.66 -7.49 19.72
CA ASN A 216 -14.44 -8.44 18.62
C ASN A 216 -14.02 -7.74 17.30
N VAL A 217 -13.91 -6.41 17.27
CA VAL A 217 -13.37 -5.71 16.11
C VAL A 217 -11.85 -5.88 16.08
N ARG A 218 -11.35 -6.48 14.99
CA ARG A 218 -9.91 -6.58 14.70
C ARG A 218 -9.40 -5.28 14.12
N TYR A 219 -10.08 -4.78 13.09
CA TYR A 219 -9.82 -3.46 12.51
C TYR A 219 -11.01 -2.96 11.70
N VAL A 220 -11.12 -1.64 11.57
CA VAL A 220 -12.05 -0.99 10.63
C VAL A 220 -11.31 -0.70 9.32
N ASN A 221 -11.78 -1.28 8.22
CA ASN A 221 -11.09 -1.30 6.93
C ASN A 221 -11.33 -0.01 6.14
N SER A 222 -12.56 0.51 6.14
CA SER A 222 -12.89 1.74 5.41
C SER A 222 -14.19 2.38 5.87
N PHE A 223 -14.27 3.70 5.71
CA PHE A 223 -15.49 4.50 5.71
C PHE A 223 -15.62 5.13 4.33
N ILE A 224 -16.66 4.76 3.60
CA ILE A 224 -16.90 5.25 2.24
C ILE A 224 -18.29 5.88 2.24
N TYR A 225 -18.39 7.11 1.77
CA TYR A 225 -19.67 7.74 1.49
C TYR A 225 -20.10 7.35 0.07
N ASP A 226 -21.30 6.80 -0.05
CA ASP A 226 -21.91 6.45 -1.32
C ASP A 226 -22.91 7.54 -1.71
N ASP A 227 -22.50 8.41 -2.64
CA ASP A 227 -23.27 9.58 -3.10
C ASP A 227 -24.62 9.18 -3.71
N GLU A 228 -24.70 8.02 -4.37
CA GLU A 228 -25.91 7.57 -5.06
C GLU A 228 -27.02 7.16 -4.09
N THR A 229 -26.63 6.57 -2.96
CA THR A 229 -27.58 6.01 -1.99
C THR A 229 -27.65 6.79 -0.68
N ASP A 230 -26.94 7.93 -0.59
CA ASP A 230 -26.81 8.75 0.64
C ASP A 230 -26.51 7.87 1.87
N THR A 231 -25.59 6.91 1.68
CA THR A 231 -25.31 5.86 2.66
C THR A 231 -23.82 5.79 2.98
N ILE A 232 -23.51 5.65 4.27
CA ILE A 232 -22.14 5.42 4.70
C ILE A 232 -21.87 3.93 4.78
N VAL A 233 -20.91 3.46 4.00
CA VAL A 233 -20.45 2.08 3.99
C VAL A 233 -19.28 1.95 4.96
N VAL A 234 -19.47 1.15 6.01
CA VAL A 234 -18.45 0.84 7.01
C VAL A 234 -18.04 -0.61 6.87
N GLU A 235 -16.77 -0.85 6.58
CA GLU A 235 -16.20 -2.19 6.50
C GLU A 235 -15.42 -2.52 7.77
N VAL A 236 -15.81 -3.59 8.46
CA VAL A 236 -15.24 -3.98 9.75
C VAL A 236 -14.78 -5.43 9.70
N CYS A 237 -13.52 -5.68 10.06
CA CYS A 237 -12.94 -7.00 10.16
C CYS A 237 -12.99 -7.49 11.61
N LEU A 238 -13.45 -8.72 11.84
CA LEU A 238 -13.64 -9.31 13.16
C LEU A 238 -12.44 -10.17 13.58
N LYS A 239 -12.20 -10.27 14.89
CA LYS A 239 -11.14 -11.13 15.45
C LYS A 239 -11.53 -12.59 15.30
N GLU A 240 -12.76 -12.88 15.70
CA GLU A 240 -13.34 -14.22 15.76
C GLU A 240 -14.65 -14.29 14.98
N LYS A 241 -15.05 -15.50 14.59
CA LYS A 241 -16.32 -15.73 13.91
C LYS A 241 -17.45 -15.54 14.93
N PRO A 242 -18.33 -14.54 14.74
CA PRO A 242 -19.40 -14.28 15.69
C PRO A 242 -20.54 -15.30 15.53
N GLU A 243 -21.24 -15.57 16.63
CA GLU A 243 -22.50 -16.32 16.62
C GLU A 243 -23.59 -15.54 15.86
N SER A 244 -23.69 -14.23 16.13
CA SER A 244 -24.64 -13.33 15.47
C SER A 244 -23.96 -12.11 14.85
N TYR A 245 -23.73 -12.16 13.53
CA TYR A 245 -23.24 -11.02 12.76
C TYR A 245 -24.19 -9.81 12.85
N LYS A 246 -25.51 -10.06 12.89
CA LYS A 246 -26.53 -9.00 12.90
C LYS A 246 -26.44 -8.15 14.17
N GLU A 247 -26.14 -8.78 15.31
CA GLU A 247 -26.06 -8.08 16.59
C GLU A 247 -24.83 -7.19 16.70
N ILE A 248 -23.66 -7.69 16.28
CA ILE A 248 -22.44 -6.87 16.17
C ILE A 248 -22.68 -5.68 15.22
N ALA A 249 -23.28 -5.93 14.06
CA ALA A 249 -23.57 -4.87 13.11
C ALA A 249 -24.50 -3.80 13.72
N ARG A 250 -25.54 -4.23 14.46
CA ARG A 250 -26.46 -3.33 15.15
C ARG A 250 -25.77 -2.50 16.24
N GLN A 251 -24.88 -3.09 17.04
CA GLN A 251 -24.10 -2.38 18.05
C GLN A 251 -23.21 -1.29 17.42
N ILE A 252 -22.54 -1.63 16.31
CA ILE A 252 -21.71 -0.69 15.56
C ILE A 252 -22.56 0.46 15.00
N ALA A 253 -23.69 0.16 14.35
CA ALA A 253 -24.58 1.18 13.79
C ALA A 253 -25.11 2.14 14.88
N ARG A 254 -25.53 1.60 16.04
CA ARG A 254 -25.95 2.41 17.20
C ARG A 254 -24.88 3.39 17.64
N SER A 255 -23.63 2.92 17.76
CA SER A 255 -22.50 3.78 18.15
C SER A 255 -22.26 4.91 17.14
N LEU A 256 -22.30 4.59 15.85
CA LEU A 256 -22.07 5.55 14.78
C LEU A 256 -23.17 6.63 14.72
N PHE A 257 -24.44 6.24 14.84
CA PHE A 257 -25.56 7.18 14.88
C PHE A 257 -25.54 8.06 16.12
N LYS A 258 -25.24 7.49 17.31
CA LYS A 258 -25.17 8.25 18.57
C LYS A 258 -24.12 9.36 18.53
N ASN A 259 -22.99 9.12 17.86
CA ASN A 259 -21.90 10.08 17.76
C ASN A 259 -22.12 11.19 16.72
N LYS A 260 -23.28 11.22 16.04
CA LYS A 260 -23.63 12.23 15.01
C LYS A 260 -22.49 12.48 14.03
N LEU A 261 -21.90 11.40 13.53
CA LEU A 261 -20.76 11.47 12.63
C LEU A 261 -21.11 12.29 11.38
N VAL A 262 -20.18 13.12 10.96
CA VAL A 262 -20.28 13.90 9.72
C VAL A 262 -19.17 13.44 8.80
N ILE A 263 -19.56 12.93 7.63
CA ILE A 263 -18.63 12.52 6.57
C ILE A 263 -18.98 13.34 5.34
N HIS A 264 -17.99 14.02 4.76
CA HIS A 264 -18.18 14.94 3.62
C HIS A 264 -19.21 16.06 3.84
N GLY A 265 -19.48 16.45 5.10
CA GLY A 265 -20.47 17.49 5.43
C GLY A 265 -21.90 16.98 5.58
N HIS A 266 -22.14 15.68 5.37
CA HIS A 266 -23.44 15.05 5.54
C HIS A 266 -23.53 14.33 6.90
N GLU A 267 -24.61 14.56 7.63
CA GLU A 267 -24.93 13.77 8.85
C GLU A 267 -25.42 12.39 8.42
N ILE A 268 -24.97 11.36 9.13
CA ILE A 268 -25.35 9.98 8.82
C ILE A 268 -26.85 9.75 9.04
N LYS A 269 -27.58 9.43 7.95
CA LYS A 269 -28.97 8.93 8.01
C LYS A 269 -29.05 7.43 7.77
N LYS A 270 -28.26 6.90 6.82
CA LYS A 270 -28.22 5.48 6.48
C LYS A 270 -26.81 4.91 6.59
N ILE A 271 -26.69 3.70 7.14
CA ILE A 271 -25.41 3.00 7.26
C ILE A 271 -25.52 1.59 6.68
N LYS A 272 -24.55 1.25 5.84
CA LYS A 272 -24.30 -0.11 5.37
C LYS A 272 -23.07 -0.67 6.08
N ILE A 273 -23.25 -1.68 6.92
CA ILE A 273 -22.16 -2.33 7.66
C ILE A 273 -21.81 -3.65 6.98
N LYS A 274 -20.55 -3.75 6.52
CA LYS A 274 -19.97 -4.99 6.01
C LYS A 274 -19.04 -5.58 7.07
N LEU A 275 -19.48 -6.68 7.69
CA LEU A 275 -18.66 -7.45 8.62
C LEU A 275 -17.88 -8.53 7.87
N LYS A 276 -16.57 -8.53 8.02
CA LYS A 276 -15.64 -9.49 7.42
C LYS A 276 -15.01 -10.36 8.50
N TYR A 277 -14.88 -11.65 8.26
CA TYR A 277 -14.09 -12.56 9.09
C TYR A 277 -13.17 -13.38 8.18
N GLY A 278 -11.86 -13.31 8.41
CA GLY A 278 -10.85 -13.90 7.53
C GLY A 278 -9.46 -13.27 7.69
N TYR A 279 -8.68 -13.25 6.62
CA TYR A 279 -7.30 -12.77 6.61
C TYR A 279 -6.94 -12.05 5.31
N ASN A 280 -5.91 -11.20 5.37
CA ASN A 280 -5.39 -10.38 4.28
C ASN A 280 -3.87 -10.53 4.13
N LEU A 281 -3.43 -11.21 3.08
CA LEU A 281 -2.02 -11.18 2.67
C LEU A 281 -1.75 -10.11 1.61
N ILE A 282 -2.67 -9.15 1.46
CA ILE A 282 -2.70 -8.04 0.50
C ILE A 282 -2.89 -8.49 -0.95
N LEU A 283 -1.93 -9.27 -1.47
CA LEU A 283 -1.98 -9.81 -2.83
C LEU A 283 -2.94 -11.00 -2.94
N TYR A 284 -3.36 -11.55 -1.81
CA TYR A 284 -4.43 -12.52 -1.70
C TYR A 284 -5.17 -12.31 -0.38
N ASN A 285 -6.48 -12.51 -0.38
CA ASN A 285 -7.29 -12.46 0.82
C ASN A 285 -8.45 -13.45 0.73
N GLU A 286 -8.94 -13.87 1.89
CA GLU A 286 -10.11 -14.73 1.99
C GLU A 286 -10.96 -14.27 3.18
N TYR A 287 -12.21 -13.89 2.90
CA TYR A 287 -13.14 -13.41 3.91
C TYR A 287 -14.53 -14.00 3.74
N ILE A 288 -15.17 -14.29 4.86
CA ILE A 288 -16.62 -14.39 4.96
C ILE A 288 -17.14 -12.98 5.19
N THR A 289 -17.95 -12.46 4.25
CA THR A 289 -18.54 -11.12 4.36
C THR A 289 -20.05 -11.22 4.57
N ARG A 290 -20.56 -10.48 5.55
CA ARG A 290 -22.00 -10.28 5.79
C ARG A 290 -22.31 -8.80 5.79
N THR A 291 -23.39 -8.42 5.12
CA THR A 291 -23.78 -7.02 4.93
C THR A 291 -25.11 -6.76 5.60
N PHE A 292 -25.20 -5.66 6.34
CA PHE A 292 -26.40 -5.21 7.03
C PHE A 292 -26.66 -3.74 6.71
N TYR A 293 -27.94 -3.39 6.67
CA TYR A 293 -28.41 -2.03 6.39
C TYR A 293 -29.18 -1.56 7.60
N PHE A 294 -28.97 -0.29 7.95
CA PHE A 294 -29.65 0.34 9.07
C PHE A 294 -30.00 1.78 8.72
N ASP A 295 -31.24 2.14 9.02
CA ASP A 295 -31.68 3.52 9.06
C ASP A 295 -31.56 4.08 10.49
N LYS A 296 -31.39 5.39 10.60
CA LYS A 296 -31.24 6.09 11.89
C LYS A 296 -32.50 5.92 12.73
N ASP A 297 -33.65 6.03 12.10
CA ASP A 297 -34.97 6.02 12.75
C ASP A 297 -35.27 4.63 13.33
N GLU A 298 -34.99 3.58 12.55
CA GLU A 298 -35.12 2.16 12.97
C GLU A 298 -34.26 1.79 14.18
N ILE A 299 -33.07 2.41 14.31
CA ILE A 299 -32.12 2.09 15.36
C ILE A 299 -32.28 2.94 16.61
N THR A 300 -32.62 4.22 16.44
CA THR A 300 -32.68 5.20 17.54
C THR A 300 -34.07 5.32 18.17
N GLY A 301 -35.10 4.70 17.56
CA GLY A 301 -36.46 4.67 18.08
C GLY A 301 -37.14 6.03 18.03
N LYS A 302 -36.73 6.88 17.09
CA LYS A 302 -37.31 8.19 16.78
C LYS A 302 -37.78 8.19 15.34
#